data_AF-A0A8C8T7A4-F1
#
_entry.id   AF-A0A8C8T7A4-F1
#
_cell.length_a   1.000
_cell.length_b   1.000
_cell.length_c   1.000
_cell.angle_alpha   90.00
_cell.angle_beta   90.00
_cell.angle_gamma   90.00
#
_symmetry.space_group_name_H-M   'P 1'
#
loop_
_entity.id
_entity.type
_entity.pdbx_description
1 polymer ?
#
loop_
_entity_poly.entity_id
_entity_poly.type
_entity_poly.pdbx_seq_one_letter_code
_entity_poly.pdbx_strand_id
1 'polypeptide(L)'
;MDEGIPHLQERQLLEHRDFIGLDYSSLYMCKPKRSLKRDDTKDTYKLPHRLIEKKRRDRINECIAQLKDLLPEHLKLTTLGHLEKAVVLELTLKHLKALTALTEQQHQKIIALQNVCGLYRWNAQEKPSSL
;
A
#
# COMPACT_ATOMS: atom_id res chain seq x y z
N MET A 1 14.39 -17.66 -40.78
CA MET A 1 13.61 -18.73 -40.12
C MET A 1 14.57 -19.88 -39.90
N ASP A 2 14.37 -20.62 -38.80
CA ASP A 2 15.19 -21.74 -38.29
C ASP A 2 16.52 -21.37 -37.58
N GLU A 3 16.93 -21.95 -36.44
CA GLU A 3 16.41 -23.04 -35.60
C GLU A 3 17.14 -23.07 -34.23
N GLY A 4 16.49 -23.72 -33.26
CA GLY A 4 17.06 -24.72 -32.34
C GLY A 4 18.37 -24.52 -31.55
N ILE A 5 18.25 -24.63 -30.23
CA ILE A 5 19.33 -25.01 -29.28
C ILE A 5 19.71 -26.50 -29.46
N PRO A 6 20.98 -26.87 -29.20
CA PRO A 6 21.29 -28.02 -28.32
C PRO A 6 22.42 -27.67 -27.32
N HIS A 7 22.23 -27.82 -25.99
CA HIS A 7 22.43 -29.01 -25.14
C HIS A 7 23.89 -29.52 -24.99
N LEU A 8 24.52 -29.06 -23.89
CA LEU A 8 25.30 -29.83 -22.89
C LEU A 8 26.67 -30.43 -23.26
N GLN A 9 27.59 -30.37 -22.28
CA GLN A 9 28.63 -31.37 -21.96
C GLN A 9 30.11 -31.07 -22.31
N GLU A 10 30.73 -30.09 -21.64
CA GLU A 10 32.20 -30.09 -21.42
C GLU A 10 32.50 -29.20 -20.20
N ARG A 11 32.40 -29.70 -18.97
CA ARG A 11 33.32 -30.62 -18.30
C ARG A 11 34.77 -30.09 -18.24
N GLN A 12 35.01 -29.34 -17.17
CA GLN A 12 36.12 -29.59 -16.21
C GLN A 12 37.53 -29.66 -16.80
N LEU A 13 38.32 -28.59 -16.69
CA LEU A 13 39.80 -28.74 -16.57
C LEU A 13 40.55 -27.51 -16.08
N LEU A 14 39.98 -26.31 -16.15
CA LEU A 14 40.68 -25.08 -15.75
C LEU A 14 40.26 -24.54 -14.37
N GLU A 15 39.96 -25.44 -13.46
CA GLU A 15 40.23 -25.27 -12.03
C GLU A 15 41.75 -25.42 -11.85
N HIS A 16 42.55 -24.38 -11.52
CA HIS A 16 43.81 -24.75 -10.84
C HIS A 16 44.56 -23.80 -9.90
N ARG A 17 44.34 -22.48 -9.73
CA ARG A 17 45.30 -21.77 -8.83
C ARG A 17 44.88 -20.71 -7.83
N ASP A 18 43.63 -20.24 -7.80
CA ASP A 18 43.34 -19.09 -6.94
C ASP A 18 42.32 -19.35 -5.81
N PHE A 19 41.87 -20.60 -5.62
CA PHE A 19 40.89 -20.96 -4.58
C PHE A 19 41.49 -21.71 -3.37
N ILE A 20 42.78 -22.10 -3.40
CA ILE A 20 43.41 -22.97 -2.39
C ILE A 20 44.48 -22.22 -1.57
N GLY A 21 44.09 -21.08 -0.98
CA GLY A 21 45.03 -20.22 -0.26
C GLY A 21 44.84 -20.11 1.26
N LEU A 22 43.62 -20.33 1.78
CA LEU A 22 43.32 -20.05 3.19
C LEU A 22 42.38 -21.12 3.78
N ASP A 23 43.05 -22.18 4.26
CA ASP A 23 42.71 -22.97 5.44
C ASP A 23 41.38 -23.78 5.47
N TYR A 24 41.30 -24.78 4.60
CA TYR A 24 40.35 -25.90 4.72
C TYR A 24 40.68 -26.84 5.91
N SER A 25 41.85 -26.67 6.54
CA SER A 25 42.28 -27.48 7.69
C SER A 25 41.61 -27.01 9.00
N SER A 26 41.32 -25.71 9.14
CA SER A 26 40.58 -25.14 10.26
C SER A 26 39.13 -25.61 10.34
N LEU A 27 38.55 -26.15 9.26
CA LEU A 27 37.17 -26.63 9.23
C LEU A 27 37.02 -28.07 9.73
N TYR A 28 38.12 -28.84 9.79
CA TYR A 28 38.09 -30.28 10.12
C TYR A 28 38.51 -30.64 11.55
N MET A 29 38.80 -29.67 12.42
CA MET A 29 39.09 -29.92 13.84
C MET A 29 38.30 -28.99 14.78
N CYS A 30 36.99 -28.86 14.56
CA CYS A 30 36.08 -28.33 15.58
C CYS A 30 35.78 -29.42 16.62
N LYS A 31 36.54 -29.42 17.71
CA LYS A 31 36.18 -30.17 18.93
C LYS A 31 34.81 -29.68 19.43
N PRO A 32 33.78 -30.53 19.55
CA PRO A 32 32.48 -30.08 20.03
C PRO A 32 32.53 -29.88 21.55
N LYS A 33 32.32 -28.65 22.02
CA LYS A 33 31.78 -28.42 23.36
C LYS A 33 30.49 -27.62 23.27
N ARG A 34 29.41 -28.30 23.67
CA ARG A 34 28.04 -27.83 23.94
C ARG A 34 27.11 -27.74 22.73
N SER A 35 26.49 -28.88 22.43
CA SER A 35 25.06 -29.05 22.17
C SER A 35 24.30 -27.86 21.56
N LEU A 36 24.19 -27.84 20.23
CA LEU A 36 23.10 -27.15 19.53
C LEU A 36 22.45 -28.11 18.53
N LYS A 37 21.52 -28.92 19.03
CA LYS A 37 20.47 -29.52 18.21
C LYS A 37 19.30 -28.54 18.25
N ARG A 38 19.26 -27.55 17.35
CA ARG A 38 18.05 -26.77 17.10
C ARG A 38 17.79 -26.72 15.61
N ASP A 39 16.69 -27.37 15.24
CA ASP A 39 15.85 -27.25 14.04
C ASP A 39 16.06 -25.96 13.21
N ASP A 40 16.92 -26.00 12.19
CA ASP A 40 17.32 -24.84 11.35
C ASP A 40 16.44 -24.67 10.09
N THR A 41 15.60 -25.66 9.76
CA THR A 41 14.65 -25.60 8.63
C THR A 41 13.56 -24.55 8.82
N LYS A 42 13.32 -24.11 10.06
CA LYS A 42 12.28 -23.13 10.40
C LYS A 42 12.75 -21.68 10.22
N ASP A 43 14.05 -21.40 10.19
CA ASP A 43 14.60 -20.04 10.12
C ASP A 43 14.79 -19.51 8.69
N THR A 44 15.01 -20.39 7.71
CA THR A 44 15.10 -20.04 6.29
C THR A 44 13.80 -19.44 5.75
N TYR A 45 12.63 -19.93 6.21
CA TYR A 45 11.32 -19.39 5.84
C TYR A 45 10.93 -18.12 6.63
N LYS A 46 11.60 -17.82 7.75
CA LYS A 46 11.30 -16.64 8.58
C LYS A 46 11.81 -15.35 7.95
N LEU A 47 12.91 -15.39 7.21
CA LEU A 47 13.47 -14.23 6.52
C LEU A 47 12.55 -13.70 5.39
N PRO A 48 12.01 -14.54 4.47
CA PRO A 48 10.99 -14.12 3.51
C PRO A 48 9.72 -13.59 4.19
N HIS A 49 9.25 -14.25 5.26
CA HIS A 49 8.05 -13.82 5.98
C HIS A 49 8.24 -12.44 6.63
N ARG A 50 9.41 -12.18 7.22
CA ARG A 50 9.77 -10.85 7.79
C ARG A 50 9.78 -9.75 6.72
N LEU A 51 10.28 -10.03 5.52
CA LEU A 51 10.32 -9.07 4.41
C LEU A 51 8.92 -8.74 3.87
N ILE A 52 8.08 -9.75 3.67
CA ILE A 52 6.69 -9.56 3.23
C ILE A 52 5.92 -8.72 4.24
N GLU A 53 6.06 -9.07 5.52
CA GLU A 53 5.41 -8.34 6.59
C GLU A 53 5.93 -6.90 6.71
N LYS A 54 7.24 -6.68 6.53
CA LYS A 54 7.81 -5.32 6.48
C LYS A 54 7.17 -4.51 5.35
N LYS A 55 7.11 -5.05 4.13
CA LYS A 55 6.48 -4.38 2.97
C LYS A 55 5.00 -4.04 3.23
N ARG A 56 4.26 -4.93 3.89
CA ARG A 56 2.87 -4.68 4.29
C ARG A 56 2.78 -3.50 5.26
N ARG A 57 3.61 -3.48 6.30
CA ARG A 57 3.64 -2.38 7.29
C ARG A 57 4.03 -1.06 6.66
N ASP A 58 5.01 -1.05 5.77
CA ASP A 58 5.47 0.15 5.07
C ASP A 58 4.32 0.74 4.23
N ARG A 59 3.61 -0.09 3.46
CA ARG A 59 2.41 0.32 2.72
C ARG A 59 1.31 0.89 3.62
N ILE A 60 1.04 0.27 4.77
CA ILE A 60 0.03 0.77 5.71
C ILE A 60 0.45 2.14 6.26
N ASN A 61 1.71 2.30 6.65
CA ASN A 61 2.22 3.56 7.17
C ASN A 61 2.17 4.68 6.14
N GLU A 62 2.47 4.36 4.87
CA GLU A 62 2.37 5.30 3.77
C GLU A 62 0.91 5.75 3.53
N CYS A 63 -0.04 4.82 3.53
CA CYS A 63 -1.46 5.19 3.46
C CYS A 63 -1.88 6.10 4.62
N ILE A 64 -1.44 5.81 5.85
CA ILE A 64 -1.77 6.65 7.01
C ILE A 64 -1.14 8.05 6.89
N ALA A 65 0.08 8.17 6.36
CA ALA A 65 0.71 9.45 6.10
C ALA A 65 -0.08 10.27 5.07
N GLN A 66 -0.48 9.66 3.95
CA GLN A 66 -1.29 10.32 2.93
C GLN A 66 -2.66 10.77 3.49
N LEU A 67 -3.31 9.93 4.30
CA LEU A 67 -4.55 10.32 4.99
C LEU A 67 -4.33 11.53 5.89
N LYS A 68 -3.23 11.57 6.63
CA LYS A 68 -2.87 12.72 7.46
C LYS A 68 -2.75 13.99 6.63
N ASP A 69 -2.11 13.93 5.47
CA ASP A 69 -1.90 15.11 4.62
C ASP A 69 -3.20 15.62 4.00
N LEU A 70 -4.10 14.71 3.60
CA LEU A 70 -5.42 15.03 3.05
C LEU A 70 -6.41 15.60 4.07
N LEU A 71 -6.15 15.45 5.37
CA LEU A 71 -7.01 16.04 6.38
C LEU A 71 -6.99 17.58 6.29
N PRO A 72 -8.13 18.24 6.48
CA PRO A 72 -8.17 19.70 6.50
C PRO A 72 -7.48 20.27 7.75
N GLU A 73 -6.84 21.43 7.60
CA GLU A 73 -5.99 22.05 8.64
C GLU A 73 -6.70 22.25 9.98
N HIS A 74 -7.97 22.65 9.97
CA HIS A 74 -8.76 22.83 11.19
C HIS A 74 -8.92 21.54 12.00
N LEU A 75 -8.89 20.35 11.37
CA LEU A 75 -8.89 19.08 12.09
C LEU A 75 -7.50 18.73 12.62
N LYS A 76 -6.43 19.05 11.89
CA LYS A 76 -5.04 18.82 12.34
C LYS A 76 -4.67 19.67 13.56
N LEU A 77 -5.08 20.93 13.57
CA LEU A 77 -4.78 21.90 14.63
C LEU A 77 -5.38 21.51 15.99
N THR A 78 -6.41 20.66 16.02
CA THR A 78 -6.98 20.14 17.27
C THR A 78 -6.00 19.31 18.10
N THR A 79 -4.87 18.88 17.51
CA THR A 79 -3.95 17.89 18.11
C THR A 79 -2.49 18.38 18.23
N LEU A 80 -2.26 19.70 18.27
CA LEU A 80 -0.90 20.28 18.44
C LEU A 80 0.16 19.73 17.45
N GLY A 81 -0.25 19.22 16.28
CA GLY A 81 0.63 18.69 15.24
C GLY A 81 1.05 17.22 15.41
N HIS A 82 0.82 16.59 16.57
CA HIS A 82 1.11 15.17 16.78
C HIS A 82 -0.16 14.32 16.63
N LEU A 83 -0.47 13.97 15.39
CA LEU A 83 -1.55 13.04 15.09
C LEU A 83 -1.09 11.60 15.25
N GLU A 84 -1.58 10.94 16.30
CA GLU A 84 -1.47 9.49 16.45
C GLU A 84 -2.23 8.76 15.32
N LYS A 85 -1.81 7.54 14.98
CA LYS A 85 -2.42 6.77 13.88
C LYS A 85 -3.92 6.57 14.04
N ALA A 86 -4.38 6.32 15.27
CA ALA A 86 -5.81 6.16 15.57
C ALA A 86 -6.57 7.46 15.30
N VAL A 87 -6.02 8.59 15.72
CA VAL A 87 -6.62 9.93 15.52
C VAL A 87 -6.67 10.29 14.04
N VAL A 88 -5.62 9.98 13.25
CA VAL A 88 -5.65 10.18 11.79
C VAL A 88 -6.84 9.41 11.17
N LEU A 89 -7.02 8.14 11.54
CA LEU A 89 -8.10 7.30 11.00
C LEU A 89 -9.48 7.82 11.41
N GLU A 90 -9.64 8.23 12.68
CA GLU A 90 -10.90 8.76 13.20
C GLU A 90 -11.28 10.09 12.52
N LEU A 91 -10.35 11.03 12.43
CA LEU A 91 -10.57 12.31 11.77
C LEU A 91 -10.85 12.12 10.28
N THR A 92 -10.18 11.17 9.63
CA THR A 92 -10.45 10.82 8.22
C THR A 92 -11.88 10.33 8.07
N LEU A 93 -12.32 9.40 8.93
CA LEU A 93 -13.69 8.90 8.90
C LEU A 93 -14.72 10.01 9.12
N LYS A 94 -14.46 10.90 10.08
CA LYS A 94 -15.32 12.07 10.34
C LYS A 94 -15.42 12.98 9.13
N HIS A 95 -14.29 13.26 8.47
CA HIS A 95 -14.25 14.09 7.27
C HIS A 95 -15.00 13.45 6.10
N LEU A 96 -14.81 12.16 5.85
CA LEU A 96 -15.52 11.44 4.79
C LEU A 96 -17.04 11.45 5.00
N LYS A 97 -17.51 11.24 6.23
CA LYS A 97 -18.95 11.34 6.55
C LYS A 97 -19.51 12.73 6.29
N ALA A 98 -18.75 13.77 6.62
CA ALA A 98 -19.14 15.15 6.34
C ALA A 98 -19.20 15.44 4.84
N LEU A 99 -18.22 14.94 4.06
CA LEU A 99 -18.23 15.05 2.59
C LEU A 99 -19.44 14.33 1.98
N THR A 100 -19.76 13.11 2.42
CA THR A 100 -20.94 12.39 1.93
C THR A 100 -22.23 13.15 2.20
N ALA A 101 -22.40 13.69 3.41
CA ALA A 101 -23.56 14.49 3.76
C ALA A 101 -23.66 15.78 2.91
N LEU A 102 -22.52 16.44 2.65
CA LEU A 102 -22.48 17.62 1.80
C LEU A 102 -22.87 17.28 0.34
N THR A 103 -22.36 16.19 -0.21
CA THR A 103 -22.69 15.74 -1.56
C THR A 103 -24.18 15.43 -1.70
N GLU A 104 -24.76 14.74 -0.72
CA GLU A 104 -26.20 14.46 -0.70
C GLU A 104 -27.02 15.76 -0.64
N GLN A 105 -26.62 16.69 0.22
CA GLN A 105 -27.27 18.00 0.31
C GLN A 105 -27.17 18.78 -1.02
N GLN A 106 -26.03 18.73 -1.69
CA GLN A 106 -25.84 19.37 -2.99
C GLN A 106 -26.72 18.73 -4.07
N HIS A 107 -26.84 17.39 -4.07
CA HIS A 107 -27.70 16.66 -4.98
C HIS A 107 -29.17 17.07 -4.81
N GLN A 108 -29.66 17.14 -3.58
CA GLN A 108 -31.03 17.61 -3.28
C GLN A 108 -31.27 19.04 -3.75
N LYS A 109 -30.29 19.94 -3.58
CA LYS A 109 -30.38 21.33 -4.09
C LYS A 109 -30.47 21.37 -5.61
N ILE A 110 -29.68 20.56 -6.31
CA ILE A 110 -29.72 20.48 -7.77
C ILE A 110 -31.10 20.01 -8.24
N ILE A 111 -31.66 18.97 -7.64
CA ILE A 111 -33.01 18.47 -7.96
C ILE A 111 -34.06 19.56 -7.71
N ALA A 112 -34.00 20.24 -6.56
CA ALA A 112 -34.92 21.32 -6.24
C ALA A 112 -34.86 22.44 -7.29
N LEU A 113 -33.65 22.86 -7.68
CA LEU A 113 -33.46 23.88 -8.71
C LEU A 113 -33.96 23.42 -10.09
N GLN A 114 -33.73 22.16 -10.45
CA GLN A 114 -34.23 21.57 -11.70
C GLN A 114 -35.76 21.57 -11.73
N ASN A 115 -36.42 21.19 -10.63
CA ASN A 115 -37.87 21.20 -10.51
C ASN A 115 -38.43 22.62 -10.66
N VAL A 116 -37.83 23.59 -9.95
CA VAL A 116 -38.23 25.00 -10.01
C VAL A 116 -38.05 25.55 -11.43
N CYS A 117 -36.91 25.30 -12.08
CA CYS A 117 -36.67 25.72 -13.46
C CYS A 117 -37.65 25.06 -14.45
N GLY A 118 -37.95 23.77 -14.25
CA GLY A 118 -38.94 23.04 -15.04
C GLY A 118 -40.33 23.65 -14.92
N LEU A 119 -40.75 24.00 -13.70
CA LEU A 119 -42.03 24.69 -13.46
C LEU A 119 -42.07 26.08 -14.11
N TYR A 120 -41.00 26.88 -14.00
CA TYR A 120 -40.94 28.17 -14.68
C TYR A 120 -41.04 28.03 -16.20
N ARG A 121 -40.34 27.04 -16.77
CA ARG A 121 -40.41 26.74 -18.21
C ARG A 121 -41.81 26.34 -18.63
N TRP A 122 -42.45 25.46 -17.87
CA TRP A 122 -43.82 24.99 -18.14
C TRP A 122 -44.82 26.15 -18.11
N ASN A 123 -44.78 26.99 -17.05
CA ASN A 123 -45.64 28.18 -16.95
C ASN A 123 -45.37 29.22 -18.05
N ALA A 124 -44.15 29.31 -18.56
CA ALA A 124 -43.81 30.23 -19.65
C ALA A 124 -44.34 29.76 -21.03
N GLN A 125 -44.53 28.45 -21.22
CA GLN A 125 -45.10 27.89 -22.46
C GLN A 125 -46.63 27.91 -22.48
N GLU A 126 -47.29 27.99 -21.32
CA GLU A 126 -48.76 28.02 -21.18
C GLU A 126 -49.34 29.43 -20.96
N LYS A 127 -48.83 30.44 -21.66
CA LYS A 127 -49.60 31.68 -21.83
C LYS A 127 -50.51 31.53 -23.05
N PRO A 128 -51.81 31.22 -22.89
CA PRO A 128 -52.74 31.40 -23.98
C PRO A 128 -52.70 32.88 -24.37
N SER A 129 -52.44 33.15 -25.64
CA SER A 129 -52.62 34.45 -26.25
C SER A 129 -54.07 34.88 -26.05
N SER A 130 -54.33 35.61 -24.97
CA SER A 130 -55.57 36.34 -24.80
C SER A 130 -55.44 37.61 -25.64
N LEU A 131 -55.87 37.51 -26.91
CA LEU A 131 -56.55 38.52 -27.73
C LEU A 131 -56.69 38.01 -29.18
#